data_AF-A0A5P9B602-F1
#
_entry.id   AF-A0A5P9B602-F1
#
_cell.length_a   1.000
_cell.length_b   1.000
_cell.length_c   1.000
_cell.angle_alpha   90.00
_cell.angle_beta   90.00
_cell.angle_gamma   90.00
#
_symmetry.space_group_name_H-M   'P 1'
#
loop_
_entity.id
_entity.type
_entity.pdbx_description
1 polymer ?
#
loop_
_entity_poly.entity_id
_entity_poly.type
_entity_poly.pdbx_seq_one_letter_code
_entity_poly.pdbx_strand_id
1 'polypeptide(L)'
;MKYASALSTLLIPMLLTACGSEESNKNTPTPAPSKQIDARDPVAIAKLGKDYTLQLAVSSFQLNSNKDFNIDITQYAEKTNTTGTFAQVHGIPERNYKTMSDADVSFNVTVKTDKGEEYQLTHFNLYYENFNSTSVPEKLALSTVEQDAKNVTLWKQQSNILINQDFVEANMGVMFDLDSMRPMNLYVRLGETLSNGVQFLPYAAENTETGYTKISHTNCTAIEPTSKALSDIGIHQKTCVSAHGYQIPLIIEDKSKMHTESKVAHVKAVMSFFLDNMDKEIAEAVYQSKASMAFFYDESWDERLDAHMDELEGNYRFQDLFATETTESTSEETKPNLTGRDAAFEEILHFVHDYGVMKVAVSKPTSVWATMQKELDTLNAAAIRNGTYYPNLKDANIVEADLDAESYDQEYLAYALYAYYDINPKGHTSQEYKASTYSELVSLDPEVVKFLEKYFPSRADFKTQFPGYPNN
;
A
#
# COMPACT_ATOMS: atom_id res chain seq x y z
N MET A 1 47.50 59.57 -5.33
CA MET A 1 48.79 58.85 -5.47
C MET A 1 48.63 57.75 -6.53
N LYS A 2 49.72 57.30 -7.16
CA LYS A 2 49.75 56.26 -8.21
C LYS A 2 49.91 54.84 -7.62
N TYR A 3 49.95 53.85 -8.51
CA TYR A 3 50.09 52.37 -8.38
C TYR A 3 48.73 51.67 -8.34
N ALA A 4 48.27 50.89 -9.34
CA ALA A 4 48.89 49.84 -10.19
C ALA A 4 49.43 48.66 -9.34
N SER A 5 49.16 47.38 -9.62
CA SER A 5 48.42 46.69 -10.70
C SER A 5 47.67 45.45 -10.10
N ALA A 6 47.00 44.53 -10.79
CA ALA A 6 46.91 44.17 -12.21
C ALA A 6 45.56 43.46 -12.54
N LEU A 7 45.43 42.94 -13.77
CA LEU A 7 44.49 41.89 -14.18
C LEU A 7 45.28 40.65 -14.66
N SER A 8 44.66 39.48 -14.61
CA SER A 8 44.87 38.38 -15.57
C SER A 8 43.56 37.56 -15.60
N THR A 9 42.68 37.76 -16.59
CA THR A 9 42.55 37.00 -17.86
C THR A 9 42.08 35.55 -17.67
N LEU A 10 41.21 34.96 -18.52
CA LEU A 10 41.06 35.17 -19.97
C LEU A 10 39.71 34.65 -20.54
N LEU A 11 39.16 35.32 -21.57
CA LEU A 11 38.25 34.90 -22.69
C LEU A 11 37.11 33.86 -22.42
N ILE A 12 35.91 33.99 -23.00
CA ILE A 12 35.57 33.83 -24.43
C ILE A 12 34.60 34.94 -24.92
N PRO A 13 34.84 35.58 -26.09
CA PRO A 13 33.92 36.55 -26.69
C PRO A 13 33.24 36.06 -28.00
N MET A 14 32.00 36.51 -28.19
CA MET A 14 31.36 36.90 -29.48
C MET A 14 31.24 35.83 -30.60
N LEU A 15 30.02 35.33 -30.84
CA LEU A 15 28.99 35.88 -31.76
C LEU A 15 29.25 35.58 -33.24
N LEU A 16 28.30 34.88 -33.87
CA LEU A 16 27.86 35.19 -35.24
C LEU A 16 26.36 34.85 -35.37
N THR A 17 25.57 35.83 -35.78
CA THR A 17 24.13 35.76 -35.99
C THR A 17 23.77 35.28 -37.40
N ALA A 18 22.73 34.47 -37.53
CA ALA A 18 21.92 34.36 -38.76
C ALA A 18 20.46 34.10 -38.38
N CYS A 19 19.52 34.83 -39.00
CA CYS A 19 18.09 34.75 -38.68
C CYS A 19 17.41 33.56 -39.37
N GLY A 20 16.46 32.94 -38.67
CA GLY A 20 15.48 31.99 -39.18
C GLY A 20 14.30 31.94 -38.21
N SER A 21 13.07 31.98 -38.71
CA SER A 21 11.84 32.23 -37.95
C SER A 21 11.23 30.98 -37.29
N GLU A 22 10.50 31.23 -36.19
CA GLU A 22 9.38 30.43 -35.64
C GLU A 22 9.56 28.91 -35.45
N GLU A 23 9.62 28.44 -34.19
CA GLU A 23 8.67 27.45 -33.61
C GLU A 23 9.03 27.03 -32.17
N SER A 24 8.04 26.47 -31.47
CA SER A 24 7.99 25.97 -30.08
C SER A 24 9.30 25.67 -29.35
N ASN A 25 9.47 26.26 -28.16
CA ASN A 25 10.54 25.92 -27.22
C ASN A 25 10.22 24.62 -26.45
N LYS A 26 10.70 23.47 -26.92
CA LYS A 26 10.86 22.26 -26.10
C LYS A 26 12.13 22.41 -25.26
N ASN A 27 12.06 22.13 -23.96
CA ASN A 27 13.23 21.82 -23.14
C ASN A 27 12.85 21.02 -21.87
N THR A 28 12.15 19.90 -22.08
CA THR A 28 12.24 18.75 -21.18
C THR A 28 13.35 17.85 -21.71
N PRO A 29 14.22 17.24 -20.87
CA PRO A 29 15.12 16.19 -21.34
C PRO A 29 14.26 15.05 -21.90
N THR A 30 14.22 14.91 -23.23
CA THR A 30 13.53 13.78 -23.85
C THR A 30 14.36 12.54 -23.51
N PRO A 31 13.79 11.49 -22.89
CA PRO A 31 14.50 10.23 -22.75
C PRO A 31 14.99 9.78 -24.12
N ALA A 32 16.18 9.20 -24.21
CA ALA A 32 16.60 8.55 -25.44
C ALA A 32 15.50 7.55 -25.85
N PRO A 33 15.12 7.46 -27.14
CA PRO A 33 14.07 6.53 -27.55
C PRO A 33 14.47 5.14 -27.09
N SER A 34 13.66 4.55 -26.21
CA SER A 34 13.91 3.21 -25.71
C SER A 34 14.05 2.26 -26.89
N LYS A 35 15.02 1.35 -26.83
CA LYS A 35 15.09 0.29 -27.84
C LYS A 35 13.76 -0.48 -27.75
N GLN A 36 13.08 -0.68 -28.87
CA GLN A 36 11.78 -1.36 -28.90
C GLN A 36 11.88 -2.74 -29.55
N ILE A 37 11.06 -3.67 -29.06
CA ILE A 37 10.80 -4.98 -29.66
C ILE A 37 9.29 -5.07 -29.92
N ASP A 38 8.90 -5.57 -31.09
CA ASP A 38 7.51 -5.92 -31.40
C ASP A 38 7.30 -7.39 -31.05
N ALA A 39 6.37 -7.68 -30.14
CA ALA A 39 6.03 -9.04 -29.71
C ALA A 39 5.46 -9.93 -30.84
N ARG A 40 5.15 -9.34 -32.01
CA ARG A 40 4.63 -10.03 -33.19
C ARG A 40 5.69 -10.29 -34.25
N ASP A 41 6.91 -9.77 -34.09
CA ASP A 41 8.04 -10.00 -35.02
C ASP A 41 9.01 -11.05 -34.46
N PRO A 42 9.01 -12.30 -34.98
CA PRO A 42 9.94 -13.33 -34.54
C PRO A 42 11.41 -12.98 -34.78
N VAL A 43 11.71 -12.11 -35.76
CA VAL A 43 13.07 -11.64 -36.04
C VAL A 43 13.51 -10.57 -35.04
N ALA A 44 12.58 -9.78 -34.50
CA ALA A 44 12.86 -8.90 -33.36
C ALA A 44 13.08 -9.72 -32.09
N ILE A 45 12.18 -10.65 -31.77
CA ILE A 45 12.28 -11.52 -30.58
C ILE A 45 13.60 -12.32 -30.61
N ALA A 46 14.01 -12.87 -31.76
CA ALA A 46 15.26 -13.62 -31.89
C ALA A 46 16.53 -12.81 -31.53
N LYS A 47 16.47 -11.47 -31.50
CA LYS A 47 17.59 -10.61 -31.07
C LYS A 47 17.78 -10.59 -29.56
N LEU A 48 16.75 -10.94 -28.78
CA LEU A 48 16.82 -11.02 -27.31
C LEU A 48 17.72 -12.16 -26.82
N GLY A 49 17.99 -13.15 -27.68
CA GLY A 49 18.74 -14.35 -27.31
C GLY A 49 17.83 -15.42 -26.69
N LYS A 50 18.41 -16.31 -25.88
CA LYS A 50 17.68 -17.36 -25.16
C LYS A 50 17.33 -16.97 -23.73
N ASP A 51 18.18 -16.15 -23.13
CA ASP A 51 18.15 -15.83 -21.71
C ASP A 51 17.81 -14.34 -21.56
N TYR A 52 16.53 -14.07 -21.33
CA TYR A 52 16.00 -12.73 -21.06
C TYR A 52 14.85 -12.81 -20.05
N THR A 53 14.61 -11.71 -19.33
CA THR A 53 13.50 -11.56 -18.39
C THR A 53 12.48 -10.55 -18.93
N LEU A 54 11.25 -10.65 -18.41
CA LEU A 54 10.12 -9.78 -18.71
C LEU A 54 9.61 -9.18 -17.39
N GLN A 55 9.66 -7.85 -17.26
CA GLN A 55 8.94 -7.13 -16.21
C GLN A 55 7.68 -6.52 -16.82
N LEU A 56 6.52 -7.07 -16.49
CA LEU A 56 5.22 -6.40 -16.60
C LEU A 56 5.11 -5.40 -15.44
N ALA A 57 4.84 -4.14 -15.75
CA ALA A 57 4.66 -3.11 -14.74
C ALA A 57 3.44 -2.23 -15.01
N VAL A 58 2.84 -1.72 -13.95
CA VAL A 58 1.77 -0.72 -14.05
C VAL A 58 2.39 0.63 -14.38
N SER A 59 1.97 1.22 -15.50
CA SER A 59 2.56 2.43 -16.06
C SER A 59 1.76 3.69 -15.72
N SER A 60 0.43 3.59 -15.61
CA SER A 60 -0.44 4.69 -15.17
C SER A 60 -1.85 4.22 -14.80
N PHE A 61 -2.52 5.01 -13.96
CA PHE A 61 -3.93 4.89 -13.64
C PHE A 61 -4.72 6.05 -14.24
N GLN A 62 -5.93 5.77 -14.70
CA GLN A 62 -6.99 6.75 -14.81
C GLN A 62 -8.14 6.30 -13.90
N LEU A 63 -8.28 6.97 -12.76
CA LEU A 63 -9.39 6.75 -11.83
C LEU A 63 -10.69 7.25 -12.45
N ASN A 64 -11.72 6.43 -12.39
CA ASN A 64 -13.03 6.70 -13.00
C ASN A 64 -14.05 7.15 -11.93
N SER A 65 -15.35 7.15 -12.26
CA SER A 65 -16.38 7.83 -11.47
C SER A 65 -16.95 7.02 -10.31
N ASN A 66 -16.84 5.68 -10.32
CA ASN A 66 -17.40 4.85 -9.27
C ASN A 66 -16.42 4.79 -8.09
N LYS A 67 -16.68 5.63 -7.08
CA LYS A 67 -15.89 5.70 -5.83
C LYS A 67 -16.29 4.68 -4.78
N ASP A 68 -17.15 3.72 -5.14
CA ASP A 68 -17.69 2.68 -4.28
C ASP A 68 -17.25 1.27 -4.70
N PHE A 69 -16.10 1.25 -5.35
CA PHE A 69 -15.33 0.09 -5.77
C PHE A 69 -13.88 0.32 -5.33
N ASN A 70 -13.20 -0.71 -4.83
CA ASN A 70 -11.79 -0.74 -4.48
C ASN A 70 -11.08 -1.70 -5.44
N ILE A 71 -9.83 -1.41 -5.75
CA ILE A 71 -8.93 -2.36 -6.40
C ILE A 71 -7.59 -2.23 -5.69
N ASP A 72 -7.18 -3.32 -5.06
CA ASP A 72 -5.84 -3.48 -4.53
C ASP A 72 -5.01 -4.23 -5.58
N ILE A 73 -3.82 -3.69 -5.89
CA ILE A 73 -3.01 -4.09 -7.04
C ILE A 73 -1.57 -4.31 -6.58
N THR A 74 -1.11 -5.55 -6.68
CA THR A 74 0.22 -5.97 -6.25
C THR A 74 1.05 -6.35 -7.47
N GLN A 75 2.06 -5.54 -7.80
CA GLN A 75 3.07 -5.88 -8.81
C GLN A 75 4.21 -6.63 -8.12
N TYR A 76 4.44 -7.88 -8.50
CA TYR A 76 5.55 -8.67 -7.99
C TYR A 76 6.86 -8.43 -8.76
N ALA A 77 7.99 -8.72 -8.12
CA ALA A 77 9.31 -8.71 -8.77
C ALA A 77 9.49 -9.90 -9.76
N GLU A 78 10.33 -9.72 -10.80
CA GLU A 78 10.65 -10.76 -11.81
C GLU A 78 11.11 -12.12 -11.25
N LYS A 79 11.63 -12.17 -10.01
CA LYS A 79 12.36 -13.33 -9.48
C LYS A 79 11.86 -13.73 -8.10
N THR A 80 11.23 -14.89 -8.07
CA THR A 80 11.11 -15.74 -6.88
C THR A 80 12.38 -16.57 -6.69
N ASN A 81 12.64 -16.99 -5.45
CA ASN A 81 13.68 -17.97 -5.13
C ASN A 81 13.05 -19.37 -5.05
N THR A 82 13.81 -20.41 -5.39
CA THR A 82 13.38 -21.80 -5.16
C THR A 82 13.50 -22.24 -3.69
N THR A 83 14.14 -21.43 -2.85
CA THR A 83 14.30 -21.63 -1.40
C THR A 83 14.36 -20.28 -0.70
N GLY A 84 13.81 -20.19 0.51
CA GLY A 84 13.83 -18.95 1.28
C GLY A 84 12.73 -18.91 2.34
N THR A 85 12.36 -17.69 2.73
CA THR A 85 11.14 -17.40 3.49
C THR A 85 9.91 -17.50 2.58
N PHE A 86 8.70 -17.48 3.13
CA PHE A 86 7.46 -17.53 2.34
C PHE A 86 7.42 -16.51 1.20
N ALA A 87 7.53 -15.22 1.49
CA ALA A 87 7.53 -14.17 0.47
C ALA A 87 8.69 -14.29 -0.54
N GLN A 88 9.85 -14.84 -0.13
CA GLN A 88 10.95 -15.07 -1.08
C GLN A 88 10.65 -16.18 -2.10
N VAL A 89 9.82 -17.16 -1.75
CA VAL A 89 9.45 -18.29 -2.62
C VAL A 89 8.18 -18.01 -3.44
N HIS A 90 7.16 -17.43 -2.80
CA HIS A 90 5.85 -17.21 -3.41
C HIS A 90 5.80 -15.91 -4.22
N GLY A 91 6.28 -14.81 -3.65
CA GLY A 91 6.24 -13.51 -4.32
C GLY A 91 6.71 -12.38 -3.42
N ILE A 92 7.63 -11.55 -3.92
CA ILE A 92 8.03 -10.29 -3.26
C ILE A 92 7.34 -9.14 -3.99
N PRO A 93 6.40 -8.43 -3.34
CA PRO A 93 5.84 -7.18 -3.86
C PRO A 93 6.94 -6.18 -4.21
N GLU A 94 6.79 -5.52 -5.35
CA GLU A 94 7.65 -4.43 -5.81
C GLU A 94 6.90 -3.09 -5.82
N ARG A 95 5.58 -3.11 -6.06
CA ARG A 95 4.67 -1.96 -5.98
C ARG A 95 3.31 -2.41 -5.51
N ASN A 96 2.77 -1.73 -4.49
CA ASN A 96 1.38 -1.86 -4.09
C ASN A 96 0.60 -0.59 -4.51
N TYR A 97 -0.68 -0.74 -4.83
CA TYR A 97 -1.58 0.36 -5.15
C TYR A 97 -2.98 0.05 -4.65
N LYS A 98 -3.67 1.06 -4.07
CA LYS A 98 -5.07 0.96 -3.66
C LYS A 98 -5.84 2.13 -4.26
N THR A 99 -6.86 1.87 -5.09
CA THR A 99 -7.48 2.92 -5.93
C THR A 99 -8.61 3.69 -5.25
N MET A 100 -9.42 3.01 -4.41
CA MET A 100 -10.72 3.46 -3.90
C MET A 100 -11.70 3.98 -4.99
N SER A 101 -11.50 3.56 -6.24
CA SER A 101 -12.48 3.68 -7.33
C SER A 101 -12.27 2.58 -8.38
N ASP A 102 -13.23 2.48 -9.31
CA ASP A 102 -12.97 1.86 -10.62
C ASP A 102 -11.82 2.59 -11.36
N ALA A 103 -11.07 1.85 -12.17
CA ALA A 103 -9.86 2.38 -12.80
C ALA A 103 -9.55 1.74 -14.16
N ASP A 104 -9.12 2.57 -15.11
CA ASP A 104 -8.35 2.14 -16.27
C ASP A 104 -6.88 2.02 -15.86
N VAL A 105 -6.37 0.80 -15.83
CA VAL A 105 -4.99 0.45 -15.48
C VAL A 105 -4.20 0.20 -16.76
N SER A 106 -3.13 0.96 -16.98
CA SER A 106 -2.24 0.81 -18.13
C SER A 106 -0.94 0.14 -17.75
N PHE A 107 -0.34 -0.59 -18.70
CA PHE A 107 0.87 -1.37 -18.50
C PHE A 107 1.98 -0.98 -19.46
N ASN A 108 3.22 -1.18 -19.03
CA ASN A 108 4.37 -1.33 -19.90
C ASN A 108 5.06 -2.67 -19.62
N VAL A 109 5.88 -3.12 -20.57
CA VAL A 109 6.67 -4.34 -20.42
C VAL A 109 8.10 -4.04 -20.80
N THR A 110 9.01 -4.23 -19.85
CA THR A 110 10.44 -4.12 -20.07
C THR A 110 11.02 -5.51 -20.29
N VAL A 111 11.86 -5.65 -21.31
CA VAL A 111 12.62 -6.87 -21.59
C VAL A 111 14.09 -6.62 -21.26
N LYS A 112 14.71 -7.50 -20.47
CA LYS A 112 16.12 -7.38 -20.10
C LYS A 112 16.88 -8.63 -20.51
N THR A 113 17.91 -8.46 -21.35
CA THR A 113 18.74 -9.58 -21.84
C THR A 113 19.81 -9.99 -20.82
N ASP A 114 20.40 -11.18 -21.03
CA ASP A 114 21.61 -11.67 -20.36
C ASP A 114 22.73 -10.63 -20.20
N LYS A 115 22.92 -9.78 -21.21
CA LYS A 115 23.94 -8.71 -21.26
C LYS A 115 23.50 -7.42 -20.55
N GLY A 116 22.33 -7.40 -19.94
CA GLY A 116 21.75 -6.23 -19.31
C GLY A 116 21.26 -5.15 -20.28
N GLU A 117 21.05 -5.50 -21.57
CA GLU A 117 20.39 -4.57 -22.48
C GLU A 117 18.88 -4.56 -22.22
N GLU A 118 18.32 -3.37 -22.05
CA GLU A 118 16.90 -3.17 -21.78
C GLU A 118 16.15 -2.66 -23.02
N TYR A 119 14.97 -3.24 -23.26
CA TYR A 119 14.08 -2.94 -24.36
C TYR A 119 12.66 -2.71 -23.83
N GLN A 120 11.86 -1.86 -24.49
CA GLN A 120 10.41 -1.81 -24.27
C GLN A 120 9.72 -2.74 -25.26
N LEU A 121 8.89 -3.64 -24.75
CA LEU A 121 8.08 -4.54 -25.57
C LEU A 121 6.79 -3.83 -26.00
N THR A 122 6.45 -3.98 -27.27
CA THR A 122 5.24 -3.40 -27.88
C THR A 122 4.36 -4.50 -28.46
N HIS A 123 3.06 -4.23 -28.56
CA HIS A 123 2.07 -5.17 -29.12
C HIS A 123 2.02 -6.54 -28.43
N PHE A 124 2.38 -6.58 -27.14
CA PHE A 124 2.29 -7.79 -26.33
C PHE A 124 0.84 -8.20 -26.08
N ASN A 125 0.64 -9.48 -25.77
CA ASN A 125 -0.63 -10.01 -25.29
C ASN A 125 -0.59 -10.09 -23.76
N LEU A 126 -1.71 -9.76 -23.13
CA LEU A 126 -1.96 -10.11 -21.73
C LEU A 126 -2.47 -11.55 -21.64
N TYR A 127 -1.99 -12.23 -20.62
CA TYR A 127 -2.39 -13.56 -20.20
C TYR A 127 -2.90 -13.47 -18.76
N TYR A 128 -3.88 -14.31 -18.41
CA TYR A 128 -4.34 -14.47 -17.03
C TYR A 128 -3.96 -15.86 -16.52
N GLU A 129 -3.74 -16.00 -15.23
CA GLU A 129 -3.59 -17.31 -14.58
C GLU A 129 -4.92 -18.06 -14.61
N ASN A 130 -4.92 -19.29 -15.13
CA ASN A 130 -6.05 -20.17 -14.96
C ASN A 130 -5.89 -20.88 -13.61
N PHE A 131 -6.41 -20.31 -12.53
CA PHE A 131 -6.22 -20.84 -11.17
C PHE A 131 -6.67 -22.31 -11.05
N ASN A 132 -7.69 -22.74 -11.80
CA ASN A 132 -8.13 -24.15 -11.90
C ASN A 132 -7.08 -25.12 -12.47
N SER A 133 -6.00 -24.62 -13.06
CA SER A 133 -4.85 -25.42 -13.55
C SER A 133 -3.66 -25.45 -12.59
N THR A 134 -3.70 -24.66 -11.52
CA THR A 134 -2.62 -24.57 -10.53
C THR A 134 -2.84 -25.54 -9.37
N SER A 135 -1.77 -25.89 -8.66
CA SER A 135 -1.84 -26.65 -7.40
C SER A 135 -1.62 -25.76 -6.17
N VAL A 136 -1.72 -24.43 -6.32
CA VAL A 136 -1.61 -23.48 -5.21
C VAL A 136 -2.86 -23.66 -4.33
N PRO A 137 -2.73 -23.87 -3.01
CA PRO A 137 -3.88 -23.89 -2.09
C PRO A 137 -4.75 -22.63 -2.23
N GLU A 138 -6.05 -22.75 -1.95
CA GLU A 138 -7.01 -21.63 -2.00
C GLU A 138 -6.56 -20.50 -1.06
N LYS A 139 -6.19 -20.85 0.18
CA LYS A 139 -5.63 -19.92 1.18
C LYS A 139 -4.20 -19.42 0.92
N LEU A 140 -3.57 -19.77 -0.21
CA LEU A 140 -2.26 -19.24 -0.62
C LEU A 140 -2.32 -18.46 -1.95
N ALA A 141 -3.54 -18.10 -2.38
CA ALA A 141 -3.79 -17.37 -3.61
C ALA A 141 -3.15 -15.96 -3.61
N LEU A 142 -3.29 -15.23 -2.51
CA LEU A 142 -2.85 -13.84 -2.34
C LEU A 142 -1.35 -13.73 -1.99
N SER A 143 -0.50 -14.41 -2.76
CA SER A 143 0.97 -14.28 -2.63
C SER A 143 1.80 -14.99 -3.72
N THR A 144 1.22 -15.94 -4.47
CA THR A 144 2.00 -16.82 -5.35
C THR A 144 2.07 -16.30 -6.78
N VAL A 145 3.30 -16.05 -7.27
CA VAL A 145 3.59 -15.73 -8.67
C VAL A 145 3.72 -17.02 -9.48
N GLU A 146 2.94 -17.15 -10.55
CA GLU A 146 3.06 -18.27 -11.50
C GLU A 146 4.42 -18.25 -12.23
N GLN A 147 4.99 -19.44 -12.42
CA GLN A 147 6.33 -19.66 -12.98
C GLN A 147 6.31 -20.58 -14.22
N ASP A 148 5.25 -21.40 -14.42
CA ASP A 148 5.05 -22.16 -15.66
C ASP A 148 4.13 -21.40 -16.64
N ALA A 149 4.73 -20.95 -17.75
CA ALA A 149 4.03 -20.30 -18.85
C ALA A 149 2.88 -21.14 -19.48
N LYS A 150 2.75 -22.43 -19.14
CA LYS A 150 1.64 -23.31 -19.55
C LYS A 150 0.34 -23.12 -18.75
N ASN A 151 0.42 -22.59 -17.53
CA ASN A 151 -0.74 -22.40 -16.64
C ASN A 151 -1.47 -21.07 -16.91
N VAL A 152 -0.86 -20.16 -17.67
CA VAL A 152 -1.48 -18.90 -18.09
C VAL A 152 -2.21 -19.04 -19.42
N THR A 153 -3.41 -18.45 -19.50
CA THR A 153 -4.28 -18.47 -20.68
C THR A 153 -4.25 -17.12 -21.39
N LEU A 154 -4.18 -17.15 -22.73
CA LEU A 154 -4.20 -15.95 -23.56
C LEU A 154 -5.54 -15.22 -23.40
N TRP A 155 -5.49 -13.94 -23.01
CA TRP A 155 -6.67 -13.09 -22.94
C TRP A 155 -6.87 -12.27 -24.22
N LYS A 156 -6.01 -11.26 -24.43
CA LYS A 156 -6.17 -10.23 -25.47
C LYS A 156 -4.91 -9.40 -25.67
N GLN A 157 -4.78 -8.80 -26.85
CA GLN A 157 -3.72 -7.82 -27.15
C GLN A 157 -4.17 -6.41 -26.71
N GLN A 158 -4.05 -6.10 -25.42
CA GLN A 158 -4.32 -4.76 -24.87
C GLN A 158 -3.22 -4.34 -23.89
N SER A 159 -2.89 -3.04 -23.88
CA SER A 159 -1.95 -2.42 -22.95
C SER A 159 -2.64 -1.64 -21.82
N ASN A 160 -3.97 -1.65 -21.79
CA ASN A 160 -4.81 -1.06 -20.74
C ASN A 160 -6.02 -1.95 -20.49
N ILE A 161 -6.52 -1.95 -19.26
CA ILE A 161 -7.73 -2.67 -18.85
C ILE A 161 -8.57 -1.77 -17.93
N LEU A 162 -9.87 -1.73 -18.16
CA LEU A 162 -10.83 -1.20 -17.20
C LEU A 162 -11.15 -2.31 -16.19
N ILE A 163 -10.91 -2.05 -14.91
CA ILE A 163 -11.39 -2.88 -13.81
C ILE A 163 -12.53 -2.11 -13.12
N ASN A 164 -13.73 -2.67 -13.22
CA ASN A 164 -14.95 -2.20 -12.58
C ASN A 164 -15.82 -3.41 -12.21
N GLN A 165 -16.95 -3.17 -11.53
CA GLN A 165 -17.85 -4.23 -11.09
C GLN A 165 -18.34 -5.13 -12.24
N ASP A 166 -18.87 -4.57 -13.33
CA ASP A 166 -19.30 -5.32 -14.53
C ASP A 166 -18.19 -6.26 -15.06
N PHE A 167 -16.93 -5.80 -15.04
CA PHE A 167 -15.79 -6.61 -15.48
C PHE A 167 -15.52 -7.78 -14.54
N VAL A 168 -15.57 -7.56 -13.22
CA VAL A 168 -15.38 -8.63 -12.22
C VAL A 168 -16.49 -9.67 -12.35
N GLU A 169 -17.76 -9.24 -12.29
CA GLU A 169 -18.92 -10.12 -12.41
C GLU A 169 -18.88 -10.98 -13.68
N ALA A 170 -18.49 -10.39 -14.82
CA ALA A 170 -18.37 -11.10 -16.09
C ALA A 170 -17.21 -12.11 -16.17
N ASN A 171 -16.28 -12.11 -15.21
CA ASN A 171 -15.09 -12.97 -15.20
C ASN A 171 -14.92 -13.78 -13.89
N MET A 172 -15.92 -13.78 -13.00
CA MET A 172 -16.01 -14.69 -11.86
C MET A 172 -15.99 -16.16 -12.31
N GLY A 173 -15.29 -17.01 -11.56
CA GLY A 173 -15.04 -18.42 -11.89
C GLY A 173 -14.04 -18.65 -13.03
N VAL A 174 -13.45 -17.58 -13.61
CA VAL A 174 -12.51 -17.67 -14.75
C VAL A 174 -11.21 -16.91 -14.51
N MET A 175 -11.31 -15.64 -14.10
CA MET A 175 -10.16 -14.79 -13.75
C MET A 175 -10.15 -14.42 -12.27
N PHE A 176 -11.30 -14.44 -11.61
CA PHE A 176 -11.47 -14.21 -10.19
C PHE A 176 -12.25 -15.37 -9.57
N ASP A 177 -11.98 -15.68 -8.30
CA ASP A 177 -12.85 -16.49 -7.45
C ASP A 177 -12.72 -15.98 -6.01
N LEU A 178 -13.37 -14.83 -5.76
CA LEU A 178 -13.22 -14.04 -4.54
C LEU A 178 -13.72 -14.77 -3.28
N ASP A 179 -14.73 -15.64 -3.41
CA ASP A 179 -15.21 -16.53 -2.34
C ASP A 179 -14.10 -17.47 -1.84
N SER A 180 -13.16 -17.85 -2.73
CA SER A 180 -11.97 -18.65 -2.44
C SER A 180 -10.69 -17.78 -2.31
N MET A 181 -10.84 -16.46 -2.13
CA MET A 181 -9.75 -15.46 -2.07
C MET A 181 -8.82 -15.48 -3.30
N ARG A 182 -9.30 -15.89 -4.48
CA ARG A 182 -8.51 -15.94 -5.73
C ARG A 182 -8.56 -14.59 -6.48
N PRO A 183 -7.45 -13.83 -6.52
CA PRO A 183 -7.36 -12.61 -7.32
C PRO A 183 -7.18 -12.94 -8.80
N MET A 184 -7.29 -11.92 -9.67
CA MET A 184 -6.82 -12.04 -11.05
C MET A 184 -5.33 -11.72 -11.12
N ASN A 185 -4.51 -12.71 -11.48
CA ASN A 185 -3.10 -12.50 -11.80
C ASN A 185 -2.89 -12.34 -13.31
N LEU A 186 -2.27 -11.24 -13.73
CA LEU A 186 -1.94 -10.92 -15.12
C LEU A 186 -0.44 -11.04 -15.41
N TYR A 187 -0.14 -11.54 -16.61
CA TYR A 187 1.22 -11.82 -17.09
C TYR A 187 1.37 -11.45 -18.57
N VAL A 188 2.61 -11.38 -19.02
CA VAL A 188 3.00 -11.31 -20.43
C VAL A 188 3.94 -12.47 -20.75
N ARG A 189 3.69 -13.16 -21.87
CA ARG A 189 4.44 -14.34 -22.30
C ARG A 189 5.08 -14.12 -23.67
N LEU A 190 6.36 -14.49 -23.81
CA LEU A 190 7.06 -14.60 -25.10
C LEU A 190 7.72 -15.98 -25.21
N GLY A 191 7.20 -16.84 -26.09
CA GLY A 191 7.68 -18.23 -26.17
C GLY A 191 7.39 -18.97 -24.86
N GLU A 192 8.42 -19.48 -24.20
CA GLU A 192 8.31 -20.09 -22.86
C GLU A 192 8.67 -19.11 -21.71
N THR A 193 9.09 -17.89 -22.02
CA THR A 193 9.40 -16.87 -21.01
C THR A 193 8.10 -16.20 -20.55
N LEU A 194 7.85 -16.22 -19.24
CA LEU A 194 6.77 -15.50 -18.56
C LEU A 194 7.33 -14.25 -17.85
N SER A 195 6.50 -13.24 -17.62
CA SER A 195 6.82 -12.11 -16.76
C SER A 195 6.59 -12.42 -15.27
N ASN A 196 6.93 -11.48 -14.39
CA ASN A 196 6.26 -11.38 -13.09
C ASN A 196 4.72 -11.30 -13.24
N GLY A 197 4.03 -11.61 -12.16
CA GLY A 197 2.59 -11.33 -12.02
C GLY A 197 2.32 -9.86 -11.65
N VAL A 198 1.19 -9.35 -12.11
CA VAL A 198 0.48 -8.22 -11.50
C VAL A 198 -0.90 -8.72 -11.06
N GLN A 199 -1.12 -8.72 -9.75
CA GLN A 199 -2.33 -9.19 -9.08
C GLN A 199 -3.36 -8.07 -8.98
N PHE A 200 -4.64 -8.43 -9.11
CA PHE A 200 -5.79 -7.54 -8.97
C PHE A 200 -6.80 -8.17 -8.01
N LEU A 201 -7.03 -7.50 -6.89
CA LEU A 201 -7.99 -7.89 -5.87
C LEU A 201 -9.07 -6.80 -5.74
N PRO A 202 -10.23 -6.97 -6.39
CA PRO A 202 -11.31 -6.00 -6.40
C PRO A 202 -12.31 -6.26 -5.28
N TYR A 203 -12.83 -5.18 -4.69
CA TYR A 203 -13.92 -5.21 -3.72
C TYR A 203 -14.96 -4.15 -4.06
N ALA A 204 -16.25 -4.46 -3.94
CA ALA A 204 -17.34 -3.53 -4.19
C ALA A 204 -18.16 -3.30 -2.92
N ALA A 205 -18.83 -2.15 -2.82
CA ALA A 205 -19.92 -2.03 -1.87
C ALA A 205 -21.10 -2.92 -2.33
N GLU A 206 -21.65 -3.74 -1.43
CA GLU A 206 -22.81 -4.60 -1.72
C GLU A 206 -24.02 -3.78 -2.15
N ASN A 207 -24.27 -2.66 -1.48
CA ASN A 207 -25.33 -1.73 -1.85
C ASN A 207 -24.92 -0.92 -3.09
N THR A 208 -25.24 -1.46 -4.27
CA THR A 208 -25.01 -0.82 -5.57
C THR A 208 -25.81 0.48 -5.80
N GLU A 209 -26.85 0.78 -5.00
CA GLU A 209 -27.62 2.03 -5.11
C GLU A 209 -26.97 3.21 -4.37
N THR A 210 -26.41 2.97 -3.17
CA THR A 210 -25.81 4.02 -2.32
C THR A 210 -24.28 3.98 -2.23
N GLY A 211 -23.68 2.85 -2.61
CA GLY A 211 -22.27 2.56 -2.39
C GLY A 211 -21.92 2.47 -0.91
N TYR A 212 -20.61 2.59 -0.59
CA TYR A 212 -20.17 2.63 0.80
C TYR A 212 -20.84 3.78 1.56
N THR A 213 -21.30 3.49 2.77
CA THR A 213 -22.02 4.44 3.61
C THR A 213 -21.06 5.37 4.33
N LYS A 214 -21.22 6.69 4.11
CA LYS A 214 -20.43 7.70 4.84
C LYS A 214 -21.00 7.95 6.23
N ILE A 215 -20.19 7.69 7.25
CA ILE A 215 -20.60 7.85 8.65
C ILE A 215 -20.72 9.35 9.04
N SER A 216 -21.73 9.64 9.87
CA SER A 216 -22.02 11.00 10.34
C SER A 216 -20.96 11.51 11.32
N HIS A 217 -20.26 12.56 10.90
CA HIS A 217 -19.17 13.23 11.60
C HIS A 217 -19.64 14.43 12.43
N THR A 218 -20.93 14.49 12.81
CA THR A 218 -21.42 15.50 13.76
C THR A 218 -20.71 15.38 15.11
N ASN A 219 -20.28 16.52 15.65
CA ASN A 219 -19.74 16.71 17.00
C ASN A 219 -18.54 15.82 17.38
N CYS A 220 -17.34 16.30 17.09
CA CYS A 220 -16.08 15.65 17.52
C CYS A 220 -15.73 15.85 19.01
N THR A 221 -16.56 16.53 19.82
CA THR A 221 -16.24 16.83 21.24
C THR A 221 -16.87 15.87 22.24
N ALA A 222 -17.85 15.07 21.84
CA ALA A 222 -18.51 14.07 22.68
C ALA A 222 -18.52 12.70 21.99
N ILE A 223 -18.87 11.67 22.76
CA ILE A 223 -19.30 10.38 22.21
C ILE A 223 -20.83 10.42 22.14
N GLU A 224 -21.37 10.23 20.94
CA GLU A 224 -22.81 10.30 20.64
C GLU A 224 -23.35 8.92 20.22
N PRO A 225 -24.64 8.63 20.38
CA PRO A 225 -25.27 7.48 19.73
C PRO A 225 -25.13 7.52 18.20
N THR A 226 -25.09 6.35 17.57
CA THR A 226 -25.09 6.18 16.12
C THR A 226 -26.50 6.32 15.50
N SER A 227 -26.59 6.12 14.18
CA SER A 227 -27.88 5.92 13.50
C SER A 227 -28.53 4.61 13.94
N LYS A 228 -29.84 4.45 13.71
CA LYS A 228 -30.52 3.18 14.01
C LYS A 228 -29.86 1.99 13.27
N ALA A 229 -29.51 2.15 12.00
CA ALA A 229 -28.87 1.10 11.20
C ALA A 229 -27.55 0.61 11.84
N LEU A 230 -26.62 1.53 12.15
CA LEU A 230 -25.37 1.19 12.84
C LEU A 230 -25.63 0.54 14.22
N SER A 231 -26.59 1.06 14.99
CA SER A 231 -26.93 0.47 16.29
C SER A 231 -27.68 -0.86 16.21
N ASP A 232 -28.31 -1.19 15.08
CA ASP A 232 -28.94 -2.49 14.86
C ASP A 232 -27.87 -3.57 14.59
N ILE A 233 -26.76 -3.19 13.95
CA ILE A 233 -25.59 -4.05 13.69
C ILE A 233 -24.51 -3.98 14.78
N GLY A 234 -24.87 -3.57 16.00
CA GLY A 234 -23.96 -3.60 17.17
C GLY A 234 -22.95 -2.46 17.28
N ILE A 235 -23.00 -1.44 16.41
CA ILE A 235 -22.18 -0.22 16.51
C ILE A 235 -22.99 0.88 17.19
N HIS A 236 -22.91 0.99 18.52
CA HIS A 236 -23.83 1.81 19.31
C HIS A 236 -23.41 3.27 19.48
N GLN A 237 -22.12 3.62 19.37
CA GLN A 237 -21.66 5.00 19.53
C GLN A 237 -20.66 5.45 18.47
N LYS A 238 -20.50 6.76 18.35
CA LYS A 238 -19.56 7.43 17.44
C LYS A 238 -18.98 8.70 18.04
N THR A 239 -17.85 9.12 17.51
CA THR A 239 -17.26 10.46 17.68
C THR A 239 -16.44 10.77 16.41
N CYS A 240 -15.61 11.81 16.45
CA CYS A 240 -14.66 12.09 15.36
C CYS A 240 -13.41 12.81 15.87
N VAL A 241 -12.40 12.85 15.01
CA VAL A 241 -11.24 13.75 15.11
C VAL A 241 -11.38 14.86 14.07
N SER A 242 -10.98 16.08 14.43
CA SER A 242 -10.93 17.22 13.52
C SER A 242 -9.47 17.47 13.11
N ALA A 243 -9.10 17.22 11.86
CA ALA A 243 -7.76 17.44 11.33
C ALA A 243 -7.80 18.25 10.03
N HIS A 244 -6.99 19.31 9.94
CA HIS A 244 -6.95 20.28 8.82
C HIS A 244 -8.31 20.80 8.28
N GLY A 245 -9.35 20.79 9.12
CA GLY A 245 -10.72 21.22 8.77
C GLY A 245 -11.65 20.10 8.29
N TYR A 246 -11.19 18.85 8.22
CA TYR A 246 -12.02 17.67 7.98
C TYR A 246 -12.36 16.98 9.30
N GLN A 247 -13.51 16.30 9.34
CA GLN A 247 -13.95 15.53 10.50
C GLN A 247 -13.95 14.05 10.14
N ILE A 248 -13.04 13.29 10.74
CA ILE A 248 -12.78 11.88 10.46
C ILE A 248 -13.52 11.03 11.50
N PRO A 249 -14.46 10.15 11.12
CA PRO A 249 -15.25 9.39 12.07
C PRO A 249 -14.44 8.33 12.83
N LEU A 250 -14.82 8.14 14.09
CA LEU A 250 -14.46 7.01 14.93
C LEU A 250 -15.78 6.37 15.42
N ILE A 251 -16.08 5.16 14.98
CA ILE A 251 -17.22 4.37 15.48
C ILE A 251 -16.77 3.44 16.60
N ILE A 252 -17.70 3.07 17.47
CA ILE A 252 -17.46 2.32 18.69
C ILE A 252 -18.56 1.25 18.80
N GLU A 253 -18.17 -0.01 18.98
CA GLU A 253 -19.09 -1.15 19.18
C GLU A 253 -20.01 -0.87 20.38
N ASP A 254 -19.45 -0.89 21.59
CA ASP A 254 -20.16 -0.48 22.79
C ASP A 254 -19.21 0.17 23.81
N LYS A 255 -19.40 1.47 24.04
CA LYS A 255 -18.74 2.28 25.07
C LYS A 255 -18.72 1.61 26.45
N SER A 256 -19.72 0.77 26.77
CA SER A 256 -19.79 0.07 28.06
C SER A 256 -18.78 -1.08 28.21
N LYS A 257 -18.27 -1.64 27.09
CA LYS A 257 -17.31 -2.74 27.04
C LYS A 257 -15.87 -2.24 26.88
N MET A 258 -15.20 -1.86 27.97
CA MET A 258 -13.78 -1.39 28.01
C MET A 258 -13.40 -0.15 27.16
N HIS A 259 -14.26 0.34 26.28
CA HIS A 259 -14.12 1.59 25.52
C HIS A 259 -14.36 2.84 26.40
N THR A 260 -13.60 3.01 27.47
CA THR A 260 -13.75 4.14 28.40
C THR A 260 -13.49 5.49 27.72
N GLU A 261 -14.01 6.59 28.31
CA GLU A 261 -13.75 7.96 27.78
C GLU A 261 -12.26 8.23 27.61
N SER A 262 -11.43 7.76 28.56
CA SER A 262 -9.97 7.89 28.51
C SER A 262 -9.38 7.11 27.35
N LYS A 263 -9.84 5.87 27.12
CA LYS A 263 -9.40 5.04 26.00
C LYS A 263 -9.79 5.64 24.64
N VAL A 264 -11.02 6.13 24.50
CA VAL A 264 -11.47 6.83 23.29
C VAL A 264 -10.71 8.14 23.09
N ALA A 265 -10.39 8.87 24.16
CA ALA A 265 -9.54 10.07 24.08
C ALA A 265 -8.10 9.74 23.65
N HIS A 266 -7.54 8.61 24.09
CA HIS A 266 -6.23 8.11 23.65
C HIS A 266 -6.22 7.78 22.15
N VAL A 267 -7.17 6.95 21.67
CA VAL A 267 -7.33 6.65 20.22
C VAL A 267 -7.43 7.94 19.41
N LYS A 268 -8.24 8.90 19.85
CA LYS A 268 -8.36 10.21 19.19
C LYS A 268 -7.06 11.02 19.20
N ALA A 269 -6.25 10.93 20.25
CA ALA A 269 -4.95 11.60 20.31
C ALA A 269 -3.94 11.00 19.32
N VAL A 270 -3.96 9.68 19.11
CA VAL A 270 -3.13 8.99 18.10
C VAL A 270 -3.62 9.32 16.68
N MET A 271 -4.95 9.32 16.45
CA MET A 271 -5.54 9.79 15.19
C MET A 271 -5.14 11.23 14.87
N SER A 272 -5.26 12.15 15.82
CA SER A 272 -4.80 13.54 15.64
C SER A 272 -3.31 13.62 15.34
N PHE A 273 -2.47 12.85 16.05
CA PHE A 273 -1.02 12.88 15.86
C PHE A 273 -0.59 12.56 14.44
N PHE A 274 -1.15 11.50 13.83
CA PHE A 274 -0.83 11.19 12.43
C PHE A 274 -1.47 12.20 11.47
N LEU A 275 -2.75 12.52 11.65
CA LEU A 275 -3.49 13.37 10.71
C LEU A 275 -3.05 14.84 10.70
N ASP A 276 -2.66 15.43 11.85
CA ASP A 276 -2.27 16.85 11.96
C ASP A 276 -0.79 17.11 11.59
N ASN A 277 0.04 16.07 11.53
CA ASN A 277 1.45 16.17 11.11
C ASN A 277 1.69 15.77 9.64
N MET A 278 0.68 15.25 8.94
CA MET A 278 0.73 15.02 7.49
C MET A 278 0.18 16.24 6.73
N ASP A 279 0.31 16.25 5.40
CA ASP A 279 -0.29 17.32 4.60
C ASP A 279 -1.82 17.27 4.67
N LYS A 280 -2.46 18.46 4.61
CA LYS A 280 -3.92 18.61 4.54
C LYS A 280 -4.59 17.68 3.50
N GLU A 281 -3.91 17.38 2.39
CA GLU A 281 -4.44 16.52 1.34
C GLU A 281 -4.63 15.05 1.77
N ILE A 282 -3.89 14.57 2.78
CA ILE A 282 -4.08 13.25 3.37
C ILE A 282 -5.38 13.21 4.20
N ALA A 283 -5.58 14.18 5.09
CA ALA A 283 -6.84 14.30 5.85
C ALA A 283 -8.06 14.49 4.93
N GLU A 284 -7.90 15.23 3.82
CA GLU A 284 -8.91 15.31 2.77
C GLU A 284 -9.16 13.95 2.10
N ALA A 285 -8.11 13.22 1.74
CA ALA A 285 -8.22 11.94 1.06
C ALA A 285 -8.98 10.90 1.91
N VAL A 286 -8.63 10.76 3.19
CA VAL A 286 -9.32 9.91 4.18
C VAL A 286 -10.80 10.30 4.26
N TYR A 287 -11.11 11.59 4.45
CA TYR A 287 -12.50 12.08 4.50
C TYR A 287 -13.28 11.79 3.21
N GLN A 288 -12.64 11.89 2.05
CA GLN A 288 -13.22 11.59 0.75
C GLN A 288 -13.30 10.08 0.46
N SER A 289 -12.67 9.21 1.26
CA SER A 289 -12.75 7.74 1.12
C SER A 289 -14.04 7.18 1.73
N LYS A 290 -14.78 8.02 2.47
CA LYS A 290 -15.90 7.64 3.34
C LYS A 290 -15.49 6.72 4.51
N ALA A 291 -14.19 6.52 4.71
CA ALA A 291 -13.64 5.59 5.69
C ALA A 291 -13.76 6.11 7.14
N SER A 292 -13.81 5.19 8.10
CA SER A 292 -13.89 5.45 9.54
C SER A 292 -12.95 4.53 10.32
N MET A 293 -12.39 4.97 11.45
CA MET A 293 -11.82 4.01 12.42
C MET A 293 -12.97 3.28 13.10
N ALA A 294 -12.88 1.96 13.23
CA ALA A 294 -13.84 1.13 13.95
C ALA A 294 -13.22 0.58 15.23
N PHE A 295 -13.72 1.03 16.38
CA PHE A 295 -13.21 0.62 17.68
C PHE A 295 -14.11 -0.49 18.26
N PHE A 296 -13.62 -1.72 18.15
CA PHE A 296 -14.28 -2.94 18.60
C PHE A 296 -13.72 -3.40 19.94
N TYR A 297 -14.47 -4.23 20.65
CA TYR A 297 -14.08 -4.67 21.98
C TYR A 297 -12.82 -5.54 21.99
N ASP A 298 -12.76 -6.58 21.15
CA ASP A 298 -11.66 -7.53 20.97
C ASP A 298 -11.73 -8.19 19.59
N GLU A 299 -10.73 -9.02 19.26
CA GLU A 299 -10.57 -9.76 17.99
C GLU A 299 -11.80 -10.60 17.59
N SER A 300 -12.57 -11.14 18.54
CA SER A 300 -13.77 -11.95 18.29
C SER A 300 -15.02 -11.09 18.03
N TRP A 301 -14.83 -9.94 17.37
CA TRP A 301 -15.91 -9.02 16.99
C TRP A 301 -16.77 -9.60 15.88
N ASP A 302 -16.15 -10.38 14.99
CA ASP A 302 -16.76 -11.20 13.95
C ASP A 302 -17.81 -12.13 14.55
N GLU A 303 -17.45 -13.02 15.50
CA GLU A 303 -18.38 -13.94 16.16
C GLU A 303 -19.51 -13.22 16.91
N ARG A 304 -19.27 -12.00 17.39
CA ARG A 304 -20.29 -11.19 18.09
C ARG A 304 -21.25 -10.49 17.15
N LEU A 305 -20.78 -10.10 15.96
CA LEU A 305 -21.54 -9.36 14.96
C LEU A 305 -21.97 -10.24 13.77
N ASP A 306 -21.65 -11.54 13.77
CA ASP A 306 -21.89 -12.58 12.76
C ASP A 306 -23.17 -12.39 11.91
N ALA A 307 -24.31 -12.15 12.55
CA ALA A 307 -25.59 -11.90 11.86
C ALA A 307 -25.65 -10.61 11.00
N HIS A 308 -24.58 -9.81 11.01
CA HIS A 308 -24.44 -8.48 10.44
C HIS A 308 -23.02 -8.18 9.90
N MET A 309 -22.10 -9.16 9.84
CA MET A 309 -20.74 -8.95 9.31
C MET A 309 -20.79 -8.48 7.85
N ASP A 310 -21.51 -9.21 7.00
CA ASP A 310 -21.78 -8.87 5.59
C ASP A 310 -22.25 -7.40 5.46
N GLU A 311 -23.16 -6.96 6.33
CA GLU A 311 -23.68 -5.58 6.30
C GLU A 311 -22.57 -4.56 6.65
N LEU A 312 -21.68 -4.87 7.58
CA LEU A 312 -20.61 -3.96 8.01
C LEU A 312 -19.46 -3.90 6.99
N GLU A 313 -18.88 -5.04 6.62
CA GLU A 313 -17.77 -5.14 5.66
C GLU A 313 -18.20 -4.78 4.24
N GLY A 314 -19.38 -5.26 3.82
CA GLY A 314 -19.95 -5.02 2.51
C GLY A 314 -20.38 -3.57 2.26
N ASN A 315 -20.63 -2.76 3.31
CA ASN A 315 -21.22 -1.42 3.14
C ASN A 315 -20.46 -0.29 3.84
N TYR A 316 -19.39 -0.56 4.60
CA TYR A 316 -18.57 0.47 5.23
C TYR A 316 -17.08 0.23 4.98
N ARG A 317 -16.34 1.30 4.64
CA ARG A 317 -14.88 1.27 4.67
C ARG A 317 -14.42 1.59 6.09
N PHE A 318 -13.67 0.70 6.71
CA PHE A 318 -13.06 0.94 8.00
C PHE A 318 -11.65 0.35 8.11
N GLN A 319 -10.97 0.71 9.20
CA GLN A 319 -9.89 -0.07 9.79
C GLN A 319 -10.36 -0.40 11.20
N ASP A 320 -10.24 -1.66 11.58
CA ASP A 320 -10.55 -2.15 12.92
C ASP A 320 -9.47 -1.73 13.94
N LEU A 321 -9.83 -1.77 15.22
CA LEU A 321 -8.94 -1.53 16.34
C LEU A 321 -9.59 -2.15 17.58
N PHE A 322 -8.81 -2.85 18.40
CA PHE A 322 -9.34 -3.55 19.56
C PHE A 322 -9.09 -2.84 20.89
N ALA A 323 -10.14 -2.72 21.69
CA ALA A 323 -10.07 -2.14 23.03
C ALA A 323 -9.29 -3.00 24.01
N THR A 324 -9.18 -4.32 23.79
CA THR A 324 -8.26 -5.21 24.53
C THR A 324 -6.79 -4.90 24.27
N GLU A 325 -6.44 -4.31 23.12
CA GLU A 325 -5.07 -4.03 22.69
C GLU A 325 -4.70 -2.54 22.76
N THR A 326 -5.61 -1.72 23.29
CA THR A 326 -5.45 -0.27 23.42
C THR A 326 -5.43 0.17 24.88
N THR A 327 -4.53 1.06 25.28
CA THR A 327 -4.46 1.58 26.66
C THR A 327 -5.29 2.86 26.89
N GLU A 328 -5.44 3.25 28.17
CA GLU A 328 -6.27 4.37 28.60
C GLU A 328 -5.52 5.69 28.80
N SER A 329 -4.17 5.71 28.72
CA SER A 329 -3.36 6.87 29.10
C SER A 329 -2.12 7.09 28.24
N THR A 330 -1.96 8.32 27.75
CA THR A 330 -0.76 8.79 27.03
C THR A 330 0.42 9.12 27.93
N SER A 331 0.21 9.28 29.24
CA SER A 331 1.16 9.91 30.18
C SER A 331 1.65 9.00 31.30
N GLU A 332 1.03 7.84 31.53
CA GLU A 332 1.46 6.88 32.56
C GLU A 332 2.52 5.91 32.04
N GLU A 333 3.57 5.64 32.85
CA GLU A 333 4.62 4.66 32.55
C GLU A 333 4.09 3.21 32.58
N THR A 334 3.15 2.94 33.48
CA THR A 334 2.39 1.68 33.51
C THR A 334 1.13 1.84 32.69
N LYS A 335 0.96 1.03 31.64
CA LYS A 335 -0.24 1.01 30.79
C LYS A 335 -1.27 0.02 31.35
N PRO A 336 -2.30 0.44 32.12
CA PRO A 336 -3.32 -0.49 32.56
C PRO A 336 -4.05 -1.08 31.35
N ASN A 337 -4.44 -2.35 31.48
CA ASN A 337 -5.12 -3.13 30.45
C ASN A 337 -4.31 -3.43 29.18
N LEU A 338 -3.03 -3.07 29.10
CA LEU A 338 -2.18 -3.39 27.95
C LEU A 338 -1.36 -4.67 28.22
N THR A 339 -1.63 -5.72 27.46
CA THR A 339 -0.91 -7.01 27.53
C THR A 339 0.24 -7.13 26.55
N GLY A 340 0.25 -6.30 25.49
CA GLY A 340 1.22 -6.33 24.41
C GLY A 340 1.63 -4.93 23.91
N ARG A 341 1.70 -4.76 22.59
CA ARG A 341 1.83 -3.45 21.93
C ARG A 341 0.51 -2.67 22.08
N ASP A 342 0.57 -1.34 21.97
CA ASP A 342 -0.62 -0.50 21.90
C ASP A 342 -1.04 -0.34 20.44
N ALA A 343 -1.93 -1.23 19.98
CA ALA A 343 -2.32 -1.39 18.58
C ALA A 343 -2.86 -0.09 17.94
N ALA A 344 -3.33 0.86 18.75
CA ALA A 344 -3.75 2.17 18.29
C ALA A 344 -2.71 2.88 17.39
N PHE A 345 -1.40 2.68 17.59
CA PHE A 345 -0.38 3.29 16.70
C PHE A 345 -0.23 2.61 15.34
N GLU A 346 -0.64 1.37 15.22
CA GLU A 346 -0.55 0.48 14.05
C GLU A 346 -1.81 0.63 13.20
N GLU A 347 -2.98 0.38 13.79
CA GLU A 347 -4.25 0.48 13.08
C GLU A 347 -4.52 1.89 12.55
N ILE A 348 -4.21 2.93 13.34
CA ILE A 348 -4.40 4.31 12.89
C ILE A 348 -3.38 4.66 11.78
N LEU A 349 -2.20 4.05 11.79
CA LEU A 349 -1.22 4.21 10.72
C LEU A 349 -1.72 3.54 9.43
N HIS A 350 -2.19 2.29 9.49
CA HIS A 350 -2.83 1.58 8.36
C HIS A 350 -4.01 2.37 7.79
N PHE A 351 -4.90 2.85 8.64
CA PHE A 351 -6.04 3.68 8.25
C PHE A 351 -5.65 4.97 7.50
N VAL A 352 -4.64 5.70 7.99
CA VAL A 352 -4.15 6.92 7.36
C VAL A 352 -3.36 6.61 6.09
N HIS A 353 -2.63 5.49 6.07
CA HIS A 353 -1.90 4.98 4.91
C HIS A 353 -2.85 4.65 3.77
N ASP A 354 -3.76 3.71 3.96
CA ASP A 354 -4.62 3.18 2.90
C ASP A 354 -5.63 4.23 2.44
N TYR A 355 -6.45 4.76 3.34
CA TYR A 355 -7.51 5.68 2.94
C TYR A 355 -7.03 7.09 2.62
N GLY A 356 -5.78 7.43 2.98
CA GLY A 356 -5.16 8.73 2.79
C GLY A 356 -3.99 8.71 1.81
N VAL A 357 -2.84 8.16 2.23
CA VAL A 357 -1.57 8.16 1.47
C VAL A 357 -1.72 7.45 0.12
N MET A 358 -2.20 6.20 0.10
CA MET A 358 -2.33 5.40 -1.13
C MET A 358 -3.26 6.07 -2.14
N LYS A 359 -4.38 6.61 -1.67
CA LYS A 359 -5.29 7.38 -2.51
C LYS A 359 -4.67 8.62 -3.13
N VAL A 360 -3.84 9.37 -2.39
CA VAL A 360 -3.10 10.51 -2.96
C VAL A 360 -1.98 10.04 -3.90
N ALA A 361 -1.29 8.95 -3.57
CA ALA A 361 -0.26 8.36 -4.41
C ALA A 361 -0.80 7.94 -5.79
N VAL A 362 -1.93 7.22 -5.82
CA VAL A 362 -2.57 6.76 -7.06
C VAL A 362 -3.21 7.91 -7.84
N SER A 363 -3.93 8.83 -7.17
CA SER A 363 -4.59 9.96 -7.85
C SER A 363 -3.64 11.07 -8.30
N LYS A 364 -2.45 11.17 -7.70
CA LYS A 364 -1.38 12.12 -8.05
C LYS A 364 -0.02 11.40 -8.11
N PRO A 365 0.30 10.68 -9.22
CA PRO A 365 1.54 9.90 -9.34
C PRO A 365 2.87 10.70 -9.27
N THR A 366 2.80 12.03 -9.28
CA THR A 366 3.94 12.95 -9.13
C THR A 366 4.00 13.64 -7.75
N SER A 367 3.13 13.25 -6.82
CA SER A 367 3.09 13.79 -5.46
C SER A 367 4.27 13.31 -4.60
N VAL A 368 4.49 14.01 -3.48
CA VAL A 368 5.41 13.55 -2.44
C VAL A 368 4.99 12.19 -1.86
N TRP A 369 3.69 11.92 -1.79
CA TRP A 369 3.09 10.67 -1.30
C TRP A 369 3.27 9.51 -2.29
N ALA A 370 3.13 9.75 -3.60
CA ALA A 370 3.52 8.77 -4.62
C ALA A 370 5.02 8.43 -4.57
N THR A 371 5.86 9.41 -4.21
CA THR A 371 7.30 9.20 -4.02
C THR A 371 7.59 8.44 -2.72
N MET A 372 6.90 8.78 -1.62
CA MET A 372 6.97 8.06 -0.35
C MET A 372 6.59 6.59 -0.54
N GLN A 373 5.43 6.31 -1.14
CA GLN A 373 4.98 4.94 -1.37
C GLN A 373 6.03 4.14 -2.16
N LYS A 374 6.56 4.76 -3.24
CA LYS A 374 7.60 4.14 -4.04
C LYS A 374 8.88 3.84 -3.25
N GLU A 375 9.26 4.71 -2.32
CA GLU A 375 10.38 4.46 -1.41
C GLU A 375 10.03 3.34 -0.42
N LEU A 376 8.81 3.30 0.13
CA LEU A 376 8.32 2.25 1.03
C LEU A 376 8.31 0.86 0.39
N ASP A 377 7.71 0.67 -0.80
CA ASP A 377 7.72 -0.65 -1.46
C ASP A 377 9.17 -1.12 -1.69
N THR A 378 10.08 -0.18 -2.01
CA THR A 378 11.49 -0.48 -2.27
C THR A 378 12.21 -0.93 -0.99
N LEU A 379 11.89 -0.34 0.15
CA LEU A 379 12.41 -0.71 1.46
C LEU A 379 11.85 -2.05 1.94
N ASN A 380 10.53 -2.25 1.87
CA ASN A 380 9.86 -3.52 2.16
C ASN A 380 10.48 -4.68 1.34
N ALA A 381 10.54 -4.52 0.01
CA ALA A 381 11.12 -5.52 -0.88
C ALA A 381 12.61 -5.77 -0.61
N ALA A 382 13.36 -4.78 -0.10
CA ALA A 382 14.74 -4.98 0.35
C ALA A 382 14.80 -5.72 1.70
N ALA A 383 13.93 -5.39 2.65
CA ALA A 383 13.85 -6.03 3.96
C ALA A 383 13.48 -7.52 3.86
N ILE A 384 12.53 -7.87 2.98
CA ILE A 384 12.18 -9.27 2.67
C ILE A 384 13.38 -10.00 2.06
N ARG A 385 14.08 -9.42 1.06
CA ARG A 385 15.26 -10.05 0.42
C ARG A 385 16.43 -10.24 1.38
N ASN A 386 16.67 -9.27 2.26
CA ASN A 386 17.71 -9.32 3.29
C ASN A 386 17.32 -10.22 4.48
N GLY A 387 16.05 -10.63 4.56
CA GLY A 387 15.49 -11.35 5.70
C GLY A 387 15.60 -10.52 6.99
N THR A 388 15.31 -9.23 6.95
CA THR A 388 15.02 -8.42 8.15
C THR A 388 13.52 -8.37 8.45
N TYR A 389 12.69 -8.59 7.43
CA TYR A 389 11.24 -8.70 7.51
C TYR A 389 10.72 -10.02 6.90
N TYR A 390 9.65 -10.55 7.49
CA TYR A 390 9.09 -11.89 7.27
C TYR A 390 7.55 -11.84 7.37
N PRO A 391 6.84 -11.23 6.40
CA PRO A 391 5.40 -10.92 6.50
C PRO A 391 4.52 -12.14 6.75
N ASN A 392 4.92 -13.30 6.24
CA ASN A 392 4.28 -14.60 6.46
C ASN A 392 5.31 -15.61 6.96
N LEU A 393 5.99 -15.24 8.05
CA LEU A 393 6.98 -16.06 8.75
C LEU A 393 8.17 -16.52 7.87
N LYS A 394 8.94 -17.48 8.40
CA LYS A 394 10.21 -17.97 7.83
C LYS A 394 10.07 -19.30 7.08
N ASP A 395 8.98 -20.03 7.29
CA ASP A 395 8.72 -21.29 6.59
C ASP A 395 7.97 -21.00 5.28
N ALA A 396 8.54 -21.42 4.15
CA ALA A 396 7.89 -21.29 2.85
C ALA A 396 6.84 -22.37 2.57
N ASN A 397 6.57 -23.28 3.51
CA ASN A 397 5.65 -24.41 3.33
C ASN A 397 4.39 -24.30 4.22
N ILE A 398 4.09 -23.12 4.76
CA ILE A 398 2.81 -22.86 5.43
C ILE A 398 1.66 -23.11 4.44
N VAL A 399 0.52 -23.58 4.94
CA VAL A 399 -0.65 -23.95 4.12
C VAL A 399 -1.71 -22.85 4.04
N GLU A 400 -1.53 -21.82 4.85
CA GLU A 400 -2.38 -20.66 5.06
C GLU A 400 -1.43 -19.52 5.42
N ALA A 401 -1.59 -18.38 4.75
CA ALA A 401 -0.85 -17.15 5.00
C ALA A 401 -1.76 -16.22 5.81
N ASP A 402 -1.22 -15.57 6.84
CA ASP A 402 -2.00 -14.70 7.73
C ASP A 402 -2.14 -13.28 7.16
N LEU A 403 -1.24 -12.89 6.24
CA LEU A 403 -1.17 -11.53 5.68
C LEU A 403 -1.14 -11.55 4.15
N ASP A 404 -1.92 -10.67 3.52
CA ASP A 404 -1.93 -10.53 2.06
C ASP A 404 -0.82 -9.63 1.52
N ALA A 405 -0.38 -9.90 0.28
CA ALA A 405 0.81 -9.30 -0.31
C ALA A 405 0.73 -7.76 -0.48
N GLU A 406 -0.47 -7.22 -0.70
CA GLU A 406 -0.79 -5.78 -0.74
C GLU A 406 -0.65 -5.06 0.62
N SER A 407 -0.53 -5.80 1.72
CA SER A 407 -0.38 -5.25 3.08
C SER A 407 1.04 -5.37 3.64
N TYR A 408 1.94 -6.12 2.98
CA TYR A 408 3.32 -6.33 3.44
C TYR A 408 4.09 -5.02 3.70
N ASP A 409 3.86 -3.99 2.92
CA ASP A 409 4.57 -2.70 3.00
C ASP A 409 4.05 -1.82 4.14
N GLN A 410 2.74 -1.80 4.38
CA GLN A 410 2.17 -1.10 5.54
C GLN A 410 2.48 -1.79 6.87
N GLU A 411 2.51 -3.12 6.89
CA GLU A 411 2.93 -3.90 8.06
C GLU A 411 4.41 -3.69 8.38
N TYR A 412 5.28 -3.76 7.37
CA TYR A 412 6.69 -3.39 7.49
C TYR A 412 6.85 -1.96 8.06
N LEU A 413 6.04 -1.01 7.58
CA LEU A 413 6.02 0.36 8.09
C LEU A 413 5.62 0.42 9.57
N ALA A 414 4.58 -0.31 9.98
CA ALA A 414 4.14 -0.37 11.37
C ALA A 414 5.25 -0.92 12.29
N TYR A 415 5.82 -2.10 11.98
CA TYR A 415 6.94 -2.67 12.74
C TYR A 415 8.14 -1.72 12.84
N ALA A 416 8.52 -1.08 11.72
CA ALA A 416 9.59 -0.10 11.72
C ALA A 416 9.26 1.14 12.57
N LEU A 417 8.00 1.58 12.57
CA LEU A 417 7.53 2.73 13.37
C LEU A 417 7.49 2.43 14.87
N TYR A 418 7.09 1.22 15.28
CA TYR A 418 7.20 0.79 16.68
C TYR A 418 8.63 0.85 17.19
N ALA A 419 9.58 0.33 16.41
CA ALA A 419 10.99 0.40 16.74
C ALA A 419 11.51 1.84 16.72
N TYR A 420 11.10 2.66 15.74
CA TYR A 420 11.56 4.04 15.59
C TYR A 420 11.20 4.95 16.77
N TYR A 421 9.97 4.87 17.26
CA TYR A 421 9.56 5.62 18.46
C TYR A 421 9.92 4.94 19.79
N ASP A 422 10.58 3.77 19.75
CA ASP A 422 10.85 2.88 20.90
C ASP A 422 9.58 2.46 21.67
N ILE A 423 8.45 2.30 20.98
CA ILE A 423 7.14 2.02 21.60
C ILE A 423 6.80 0.55 21.82
N ASN A 424 7.71 -0.37 21.47
CA ASN A 424 7.59 -1.78 21.84
C ASN A 424 7.77 -2.01 23.36
N PRO A 425 7.02 -2.96 23.95
CA PRO A 425 7.25 -3.42 25.32
C PRO A 425 8.71 -3.86 25.54
N LYS A 426 9.22 -3.63 26.75
CA LYS A 426 10.62 -3.97 27.08
C LYS A 426 10.89 -5.47 26.93
N GLY A 427 11.83 -5.82 26.05
CA GLY A 427 12.15 -7.21 25.74
C GLY A 427 11.18 -7.90 24.78
N HIS A 428 10.30 -7.14 24.11
CA HIS A 428 9.54 -7.61 22.96
C HIS A 428 10.46 -8.14 21.86
N THR A 429 10.00 -9.19 21.19
CA THR A 429 10.61 -9.76 19.98
C THR A 429 9.50 -10.23 19.05
N SER A 430 9.52 -9.81 17.80
CA SER A 430 8.61 -10.26 16.74
C SER A 430 9.25 -11.41 15.95
N GLN A 431 8.45 -12.29 15.34
CA GLN A 431 8.97 -13.29 14.38
C GLN A 431 9.09 -12.71 12.97
N GLU A 432 8.28 -11.70 12.69
CA GLU A 432 8.01 -10.97 11.47
C GLU A 432 9.10 -9.93 11.20
N TYR A 433 9.46 -9.10 12.19
CA TYR A 433 10.50 -8.06 12.05
C TYR A 433 11.61 -8.15 13.10
N LYS A 434 12.87 -7.99 12.65
CA LYS A 434 14.05 -8.19 13.50
C LYS A 434 14.38 -7.04 14.47
N ALA A 435 13.93 -5.82 14.20
CA ALA A 435 14.23 -4.67 15.05
C ALA A 435 13.05 -4.40 15.99
N SER A 436 13.31 -4.30 17.30
CA SER A 436 12.27 -3.97 18.29
C SER A 436 12.56 -2.63 18.98
N THR A 437 13.77 -2.11 18.88
CA THR A 437 14.20 -0.78 19.38
C THR A 437 14.80 0.08 18.28
N TYR A 438 14.87 1.40 18.50
CA TYR A 438 15.48 2.36 17.58
C TYR A 438 16.96 2.04 17.34
N SER A 439 17.67 1.56 18.36
CA SER A 439 19.08 1.16 18.22
C SER A 439 19.27 -0.06 17.33
N GLU A 440 18.32 -1.01 17.34
CA GLU A 440 18.33 -2.15 16.43
C GLU A 440 17.94 -1.72 15.02
N LEU A 441 16.93 -0.85 14.89
CA LEU A 441 16.48 -0.29 13.60
C LEU A 441 17.63 0.42 12.88
N VAL A 442 18.36 1.30 13.56
CA VAL A 442 19.56 1.99 13.04
C VAL A 442 20.67 1.00 12.60
N SER A 443 20.76 -0.17 13.24
CA SER A 443 21.80 -1.17 12.94
C SER A 443 21.41 -2.14 11.82
N LEU A 444 20.13 -2.50 11.74
CA LEU A 444 19.60 -3.53 10.86
C LEU A 444 18.97 -2.96 9.58
N ASP A 445 18.40 -1.76 9.65
CA ASP A 445 17.63 -1.12 8.59
C ASP A 445 17.83 0.42 8.56
N PRO A 446 19.08 0.91 8.38
CA PRO A 446 19.38 2.34 8.45
C PRO A 446 18.72 3.19 7.35
N GLU A 447 18.19 2.58 6.29
CA GLU A 447 17.47 3.32 5.24
C GLU A 447 16.01 3.59 5.63
N VAL A 448 15.33 2.68 6.35
CA VAL A 448 13.98 2.97 6.88
C VAL A 448 14.00 4.07 7.95
N VAL A 449 15.10 4.20 8.71
CA VAL A 449 15.27 5.33 9.65
C VAL A 449 15.25 6.67 8.91
N LYS A 450 15.98 6.80 7.79
CA LYS A 450 16.00 8.03 6.98
C LYS A 450 14.65 8.31 6.33
N PHE A 451 13.94 7.26 5.95
CA PHE A 451 12.58 7.35 5.41
C PHE A 451 11.60 7.88 6.45
N LEU A 452 11.62 7.33 7.67
CA LEU A 452 10.78 7.79 8.78
C LEU A 452 11.12 9.23 9.18
N GLU A 453 12.40 9.59 9.29
CA GLU A 453 12.86 10.98 9.54
C GLU A 453 12.46 11.99 8.45
N LYS A 454 12.10 11.52 7.24
CA LYS A 454 11.75 12.35 6.08
C LYS A 454 10.24 12.55 5.92
N TYR A 455 9.43 11.56 6.31
CA TYR A 455 7.99 11.51 6.02
C TYR A 455 7.07 11.46 7.24
N PHE A 456 7.59 11.13 8.42
CA PHE A 456 6.80 10.95 9.64
C PHE A 456 7.23 11.97 10.72
N PRO A 457 6.39 12.19 11.75
CA PRO A 457 6.74 13.06 12.88
C PRO A 457 8.08 12.66 13.51
N SER A 458 8.82 13.62 14.05
CA SER A 458 10.08 13.26 14.71
C SER A 458 9.83 12.53 16.03
N ARG A 459 10.82 11.76 16.48
CA ARG A 459 10.82 11.15 17.83
C ARG A 459 10.68 12.19 18.95
N ALA A 460 11.00 13.47 18.70
CA ALA A 460 10.80 14.54 19.66
C ALA A 460 9.34 15.02 19.69
N ASP A 461 8.68 15.11 18.54
CA ASP A 461 7.25 15.44 18.44
C ASP A 461 6.40 14.34 19.08
N PHE A 462 6.73 13.08 18.78
CA PHE A 462 6.14 11.90 19.43
C PHE A 462 6.25 11.97 20.95
N LYS A 463 7.46 12.15 21.50
CA LYS A 463 7.67 12.22 22.97
C LYS A 463 7.03 13.46 23.61
N THR A 464 6.76 14.51 22.83
CA THR A 464 6.02 15.69 23.31
C THR A 464 4.53 15.39 23.44
N GLN A 465 3.95 14.65 22.48
CA GLN A 465 2.54 14.26 22.46
C GLN A 465 2.23 13.07 23.39
N PHE A 466 3.15 12.11 23.50
CA PHE A 466 3.01 10.83 24.19
C PHE A 466 4.12 10.61 25.23
N PRO A 467 4.23 11.46 26.27
CA PRO A 467 5.36 11.43 27.21
C PRO A 467 5.43 10.18 28.09
N GLY A 468 4.35 9.40 28.20
CA GLY A 468 4.31 8.12 28.90
C GLY A 468 4.53 6.90 28.00
N TYR A 469 4.88 7.09 26.73
CA TYR A 469 5.34 6.00 25.87
C TYR A 469 6.88 5.86 25.94
N PRO A 470 7.41 4.65 25.71
CA PRO A 470 8.51 4.12 26.51
C PRO A 470 9.83 4.90 26.46
N ASN A 471 10.58 4.69 27.54
CA ASN A 471 12.03 4.88 27.59
C ASN A 471 12.69 3.51 27.79
N ASN A 472 12.83 2.74 26.70
CA ASN A 472 13.77 1.62 26.64
C ASN A 472 15.22 2.14 26.71
#